data_AF-A0A353FE96-F1
#
_entry.id   AF-A0A353FE96-F1
#
_cell.length_a   1.000
_cell.length_b   1.000
_cell.length_c   1.000
_cell.angle_alpha   90.00
_cell.angle_beta   90.00
_cell.angle_gamma   90.00
#
_symmetry.space_group_name_H-M   'P 1'
#
loop_
_entity.id
_entity.type
_entity.pdbx_description
1 polymer ?
#
loop_
_entity_poly.entity_id
_entity_poly.type
_entity_poly.pdbx_seq_one_letter_code
_entity_poly.pdbx_strand_id
1 'polypeptide(L)'
;MKKAFILLASALALVSCEKDSTEYIDRPNRYIKLAEIISLPKLNYDTDNSPPDLRVDLKRRSASFWEFSTQTEINAASLPTFAVFPAEILVTDEIYEIRIVDEDLENPTDYEIFYWAFNPVDEGVNGEFEFMADGKLIMVLNYNEK
;
A
#
# COMPACT_ATOMS: atom_id res chain seq x y z
N MET A 1 -71.76 4.49 15.69
CA MET A 1 -70.41 5.09 15.64
C MET A 1 -69.44 4.25 16.47
N LYS A 2 -68.76 3.27 15.87
CA LYS A 2 -67.61 2.56 16.47
C LYS A 2 -66.66 2.24 15.33
N LYS A 3 -65.66 3.10 15.13
CA LYS A 3 -64.64 2.92 14.09
C LYS A 3 -63.61 1.91 14.60
N ALA A 4 -63.29 0.97 13.72
CA ALA A 4 -62.31 -0.07 13.87
C ALA A 4 -60.96 0.49 14.34
N PHE A 5 -60.45 -0.06 15.44
CA PHE A 5 -59.15 0.29 16.00
C PHE A 5 -58.39 -0.96 16.43
N ILE A 6 -58.45 -2.01 15.62
CA ILE A 6 -57.64 -3.22 15.83
C ILE A 6 -57.35 -3.77 14.45
N LEU A 7 -56.20 -3.42 13.85
CA LEU A 7 -55.50 -4.15 12.77
C LEU A 7 -54.35 -3.31 12.17
N LEU A 8 -53.61 -2.55 12.99
CA LEU A 8 -52.43 -1.81 12.51
C LEU A 8 -51.21 -1.96 13.44
N ALA A 9 -51.12 -3.07 14.16
CA ALA A 9 -49.95 -3.37 15.01
C ALA A 9 -49.19 -4.63 14.55
N SER A 10 -49.76 -5.43 13.64
CA SER A 10 -49.16 -6.67 13.15
C SER A 10 -48.43 -6.54 11.81
N ALA A 11 -48.43 -5.35 11.20
CA ALA A 11 -47.73 -5.10 9.93
C ALA A 11 -46.29 -4.57 10.09
N LEU A 12 -45.84 -4.26 11.31
CA LEU A 12 -44.47 -3.77 11.56
C LEU A 12 -43.44 -4.87 11.85
N ALA A 13 -43.83 -6.15 11.85
CA ALA A 13 -42.93 -7.28 12.10
C ALA A 13 -42.32 -7.89 10.81
N LEU A 14 -42.41 -7.17 9.69
CA LEU A 14 -41.81 -7.58 8.40
C LEU A 14 -40.92 -6.48 7.81
N VAL A 15 -40.38 -5.58 8.64
CA VAL A 15 -39.15 -4.89 8.25
C VAL A 15 -38.04 -5.92 8.36
N SER A 16 -37.92 -6.67 7.27
CA SER A 16 -36.72 -7.24 6.73
C SER A 16 -35.53 -7.14 7.68
N CYS A 17 -35.14 -8.27 8.27
CA CYS A 17 -33.72 -8.55 8.36
C CYS A 17 -33.22 -8.54 6.92
N GLU A 18 -32.89 -7.36 6.40
CA GLU A 18 -31.87 -7.27 5.38
C GLU A 18 -30.65 -7.87 6.07
N LYS A 19 -30.49 -9.17 5.83
CA LYS A 19 -29.21 -9.84 5.97
C LYS A 19 -28.25 -8.87 5.33
N ASP A 20 -27.38 -8.24 6.13
CA ASP A 20 -26.25 -7.49 5.65
C ASP A 20 -25.50 -8.43 4.71
N SER A 21 -25.91 -8.45 3.45
CA SER A 21 -25.11 -8.85 2.33
C SER A 21 -24.26 -7.63 2.02
N THR A 22 -23.43 -7.25 2.99
CA THR A 22 -22.04 -7.03 2.61
C THR A 22 -21.63 -8.33 1.93
N GLU A 23 -21.78 -8.38 0.61
CA GLU A 23 -21.11 -9.38 -0.21
C GLU A 23 -19.69 -9.41 0.32
N TYR A 24 -19.32 -10.53 0.96
CA TYR A 24 -17.91 -10.86 1.11
C TYR A 24 -17.44 -11.04 -0.33
N ILE A 25 -16.97 -9.94 -0.93
CA ILE A 25 -16.27 -9.98 -2.20
C ILE A 25 -14.97 -10.69 -1.84
N ASP A 26 -14.93 -11.98 -2.15
CA ASP A 26 -13.72 -12.79 -2.05
C ASP A 26 -12.72 -12.22 -3.07
N ARG A 27 -11.91 -11.26 -2.63
CA ARG A 27 -10.85 -10.69 -3.46
C ARG A 27 -9.74 -11.74 -3.51
N PRO A 28 -9.20 -12.05 -4.70
CA PRO A 28 -8.12 -13.03 -4.81
C PRO A 28 -6.92 -12.59 -3.97
N ASN A 29 -6.11 -13.56 -3.55
CA ASN A 29 -4.90 -13.26 -2.78
C ASN A 29 -3.95 -12.44 -3.65
N ARG A 30 -3.42 -11.35 -3.08
CA ARG A 30 -2.47 -10.47 -3.76
C ARG A 30 -1.07 -10.68 -3.20
N TYR A 31 -0.10 -10.87 -4.09
CA TYR A 31 1.28 -11.15 -3.76
C TYR A 31 2.21 -10.10 -4.33
N ILE A 32 2.86 -9.33 -3.45
CA ILE A 32 3.83 -8.30 -3.83
C ILE A 32 5.21 -8.94 -4.03
N LYS A 33 5.94 -8.48 -5.05
CA LYS A 33 7.33 -8.93 -5.31
C LYS A 33 8.28 -7.84 -5.78
N LEU A 34 7.77 -6.78 -6.39
CA LEU A 34 8.57 -5.80 -7.11
C LEU A 34 8.04 -4.39 -6.86
N ALA A 35 8.96 -3.46 -6.58
CA ALA A 35 8.70 -2.03 -6.62
C ALA A 35 9.48 -1.41 -7.79
N GLU A 36 8.82 -0.58 -8.57
CA GLU A 36 9.44 0.29 -9.58
C GLU A 36 9.46 1.72 -9.03
N ILE A 37 10.66 2.27 -8.84
CA ILE A 37 10.85 3.65 -8.40
C ILE A 37 10.94 4.50 -9.67
N ILE A 38 9.92 5.31 -9.92
CA ILE A 38 9.73 6.07 -11.15
C ILE A 38 10.38 7.45 -11.05
N SER A 39 10.22 8.11 -9.91
CA SER A 39 10.81 9.42 -9.65
C SER A 39 11.00 9.63 -8.14
N LEU A 40 11.87 10.57 -7.76
CA LEU A 40 12.09 10.91 -6.35
C LEU A 40 11.70 12.38 -6.07
N PRO A 41 11.15 12.69 -4.89
CA PRO A 41 10.81 14.06 -4.50
C PRO A 41 12.10 14.89 -4.26
N LYS A 42 12.48 15.69 -5.26
CA LYS A 42 13.64 16.63 -5.32
C LYS A 42 14.96 16.08 -4.78
N LEU A 43 15.85 15.75 -5.72
CA LEU A 43 17.23 15.30 -5.51
C LEU A 43 18.11 16.36 -4.85
N ASN A 44 18.57 16.05 -3.64
CA ASN A 44 19.88 16.39 -3.07
C ASN A 44 20.09 15.37 -1.93
N TYR A 45 20.17 14.08 -2.27
CA TYR A 45 20.28 13.01 -1.28
C TYR A 45 21.71 12.94 -0.75
N ASP A 46 22.69 12.93 -1.66
CA ASP A 46 24.10 13.03 -1.27
C ASP A 46 24.67 14.44 -1.44
N THR A 47 25.44 14.88 -0.45
CA THR A 47 26.08 16.20 -0.44
C THR A 47 27.13 16.40 -1.53
N ASP A 48 27.62 15.31 -2.14
CA ASP A 48 28.59 15.30 -3.23
C ASP A 48 27.94 15.09 -4.62
N ASN A 49 26.62 14.92 -4.67
CA ASN A 49 25.81 14.56 -5.85
C ASN A 49 26.10 13.16 -6.42
N SER A 50 26.54 12.19 -5.61
CA SER A 50 26.51 10.78 -6.03
C SER A 50 25.08 10.30 -6.30
N PRO A 51 24.91 9.25 -7.12
CA PRO A 51 23.64 8.56 -7.22
C PRO A 51 23.30 7.84 -5.91
N PRO A 52 22.01 7.81 -5.50
CA PRO A 52 21.58 7.19 -4.27
C PRO A 52 21.62 5.65 -4.34
N ASP A 53 21.72 5.01 -3.18
CA ASP A 53 21.62 3.57 -2.98
C ASP A 53 20.20 3.20 -2.55
N LEU A 54 19.34 2.85 -3.50
CA LEU A 54 17.90 2.79 -3.27
C LEU A 54 17.42 1.44 -2.72
N ARG A 55 16.67 1.46 -1.63
CA ARG A 55 15.94 0.30 -1.10
C ARG A 55 14.50 0.67 -0.78
N VAL A 56 13.58 -0.29 -0.92
CA VAL A 56 12.17 -0.13 -0.51
C VAL A 56 11.90 -1.00 0.70
N ASP A 57 11.40 -0.38 1.76
CA ASP A 57 10.97 -1.07 2.97
C ASP A 57 9.44 -1.08 3.05
N LEU A 58 8.86 -2.21 3.47
CA LEU A 58 7.43 -2.42 3.63
C LEU A 58 7.16 -3.07 5.00
N LYS A 59 6.10 -2.62 5.68
CA LYS A 59 5.61 -3.26 6.89
C LYS A 59 4.11 -3.11 7.04
N ARG A 60 3.51 -3.99 7.82
CA ARG A 60 2.19 -3.74 8.38
C ARG A 60 2.29 -2.62 9.40
N ARG A 61 1.26 -1.78 9.46
CA ARG A 61 1.18 -0.66 10.43
C ARG A 61 1.24 -1.14 11.88
N SER A 62 0.74 -2.34 12.15
CA SER A 62 0.77 -3.01 13.45
C SER A 62 2.18 -3.49 13.86
N ALA A 63 3.12 -3.60 12.92
CA ALA A 63 4.49 -4.01 13.19
C ALA A 63 5.38 -2.84 13.66
N SER A 64 6.21 -3.13 14.67
CA SER A 64 7.15 -2.16 15.24
C SER A 64 8.51 -2.10 14.51
N PHE A 65 8.67 -2.87 13.43
CA PHE A 65 9.89 -2.95 12.62
C PHE A 65 9.53 -3.11 11.14
N TRP A 66 10.47 -2.79 10.25
CA TRP A 66 10.32 -3.01 8.81
C TRP A 66 10.42 -4.50 8.51
N GLU A 67 9.31 -5.10 8.09
CA GLU A 67 9.17 -6.56 7.99
C GLU A 67 9.80 -7.09 6.70
N PHE A 68 9.73 -6.30 5.65
CA PHE A 68 10.19 -6.66 4.32
C PHE A 68 11.03 -5.51 3.77
N SER A 69 12.13 -5.87 3.13
CA SER A 69 12.99 -4.94 2.42
C SER A 69 13.38 -5.55 1.08
N THR A 70 13.50 -4.72 0.05
CA THR A 70 14.10 -5.15 -1.21
C THR A 70 15.59 -5.36 -1.07
N GLN A 71 16.20 -5.97 -2.10
CA GLN A 71 17.63 -5.75 -2.32
C GLN A 71 17.88 -4.27 -2.60
N THR A 72 19.01 -3.77 -2.14
CA THR A 72 19.46 -2.39 -2.40
C THR A 72 19.99 -2.30 -3.83
N GLU A 73 19.47 -1.34 -4.58
CA GLU A 73 20.00 -0.96 -5.89
C GLU A 73 21.13 0.05 -5.68
N ILE A 74 22.36 -0.40 -5.92
CA ILE A 74 23.56 0.38 -5.65
C ILE A 74 23.82 1.35 -6.81
N ASN A 75 24.07 2.62 -6.49
CA ASN A 75 24.32 3.70 -7.43
C ASN A 75 23.23 3.81 -8.51
N ALA A 76 21.98 4.07 -8.10
CA ALA A 76 20.85 4.22 -9.01
C ALA A 76 21.01 5.48 -9.89
N ALA A 77 21.82 5.36 -10.95
CA ALA A 77 22.27 6.47 -11.80
C ALA A 77 21.15 7.12 -12.62
N SER A 78 20.02 6.43 -12.78
CA SER A 78 18.86 6.92 -13.49
C SER A 78 17.57 6.28 -12.97
N LEU A 79 16.46 7.00 -13.11
CA LEU A 79 15.11 6.49 -12.88
C LEU A 79 14.35 6.36 -14.22
N PRO A 80 13.47 5.37 -14.37
CA PRO A 80 13.02 4.44 -13.34
C PRO A 80 14.06 3.36 -12.99
N THR A 81 13.97 2.81 -11.78
CA THR A 81 14.73 1.63 -11.35
C THR A 81 13.84 0.63 -10.62
N PHE A 82 14.28 -0.63 -10.55
CA PHE A 82 13.52 -1.74 -10.01
C PHE A 82 14.15 -2.29 -8.72
N ALA A 83 13.36 -2.35 -7.65
CA ALA A 83 13.75 -2.89 -6.36
C ALA A 83 12.94 -4.17 -6.06
N VAL A 84 13.63 -5.30 -5.92
CA VAL A 84 13.01 -6.63 -5.82
C VAL A 84 13.02 -7.14 -4.39
N PHE A 85 11.85 -7.57 -3.88
CA PHE A 85 11.77 -8.25 -2.58
C PHE A 85 12.35 -9.67 -2.69
N PRO A 86 13.10 -10.17 -1.70
CA PRO A 86 13.70 -11.51 -1.76
C PRO A 86 12.64 -12.63 -1.77
N ALA A 87 11.47 -12.39 -1.17
CA ALA A 87 10.33 -13.31 -1.16
C ALA A 87 9.06 -12.61 -1.71
N GLU A 88 8.08 -13.41 -2.15
CA GLU A 88 6.72 -12.89 -2.39
C GLU A 88 6.05 -12.59 -1.04
N ILE A 89 5.33 -11.48 -0.96
CA ILE A 89 4.67 -11.01 0.25
C ILE A 89 3.16 -11.13 0.04
N LEU A 90 2.51 -12.03 0.78
CA LEU A 90 1.05 -12.08 0.84
C LEU A 90 0.53 -10.87 1.62
N VAL A 91 -0.35 -10.09 1.00
CA VAL A 91 -0.97 -8.95 1.66
C VAL A 91 -2.21 -9.36 2.46
N THR A 92 -2.49 -8.60 3.51
CA THR A 92 -3.71 -8.73 4.33
C THR A 92 -4.57 -7.48 4.18
N ASP A 93 -5.74 -7.47 4.83
CA ASP A 93 -6.63 -6.31 4.93
C ASP A 93 -6.12 -5.21 5.89
N GLU A 94 -4.94 -5.38 6.49
CA GLU A 94 -4.31 -4.38 7.33
C GLU A 94 -3.81 -3.18 6.52
N ILE A 95 -3.61 -2.04 7.19
CA ILE A 95 -2.88 -0.91 6.59
C ILE A 95 -1.40 -1.27 6.56
N TYR A 96 -0.76 -1.04 5.43
CA TYR A 96 0.67 -1.17 5.23
C TYR A 96 1.31 0.21 5.16
N GLU A 97 2.57 0.27 5.55
CA GLU A 97 3.45 1.42 5.41
C GLU A 97 4.59 1.02 4.49
N ILE A 98 4.92 1.89 3.55
CA ILE A 98 6.00 1.69 2.58
C ILE A 98 6.87 2.94 2.53
N ARG A 99 8.17 2.75 2.35
CA ARG A 99 9.11 3.85 2.17
C ARG A 99 10.20 3.51 1.17
N ILE A 100 10.75 4.56 0.56
CA ILE A 100 12.00 4.50 -0.19
C ILE A 100 13.09 5.04 0.71
N VAL A 101 14.21 4.31 0.77
CA VAL A 101 15.39 4.73 1.52
C VAL A 101 16.64 4.83 0.65
N ASP A 102 17.50 5.77 1.01
CA ASP A 102 18.87 5.88 0.50
C ASP A 102 19.82 5.22 1.51
N GLU A 103 20.30 4.01 1.22
CA GLU A 103 21.17 3.25 2.12
C GLU A 103 22.62 3.75 2.08
N ASP A 104 22.85 5.00 2.50
CA ASP A 104 24.21 5.46 2.76
C ASP A 104 24.70 4.93 4.12
N LEU A 105 25.80 4.17 4.09
CA LEU A 105 26.45 3.65 5.29
C LEU A 105 27.19 4.74 6.07
N GLU A 106 27.52 5.87 5.44
CA GLU A 106 28.25 6.98 6.04
C GLU A 106 27.31 8.04 6.66
N ASN A 107 26.08 8.20 6.16
CA ASN A 107 25.11 9.17 6.68
C ASN A 107 23.79 8.54 7.15
N PRO A 108 23.73 8.04 8.39
CA PRO A 108 22.57 7.31 8.88
C PRO A 108 21.33 8.13 9.21
N THR A 109 21.31 9.41 8.86
CA THR A 109 20.23 10.35 9.16
C THR A 109 19.38 10.72 7.94
N ASP A 110 19.84 10.43 6.72
CA ASP A 110 19.15 10.78 5.46
C ASP A 110 18.42 9.59 4.81
N TYR A 111 18.10 8.57 5.61
CA TYR A 111 17.56 7.33 5.08
C TYR A 111 16.18 7.45 4.44
N GLU A 112 15.29 8.37 4.78
CA GLU A 112 13.90 8.31 4.27
C GLU A 112 13.64 9.36 3.17
N ILE A 113 13.51 8.88 1.93
CA ILE A 113 13.24 9.73 0.77
C ILE A 113 11.74 9.93 0.55
N PHE A 114 10.96 8.87 0.79
CA PHE A 114 9.53 8.85 0.54
C PHE A 114 8.86 7.91 1.54
N TYR A 115 7.65 8.26 1.97
CA TYR A 115 6.82 7.43 2.84
C TYR A 115 5.36 7.50 2.41
N TRP A 116 4.68 6.36 2.49
CA TRP A 116 3.25 6.26 2.27
C TRP A 116 2.60 5.19 3.14
N ALA A 117 1.32 5.35 3.43
CA ALA A 117 0.48 4.33 4.07
C ALA A 117 -0.70 4.01 3.15
N PHE A 118 -1.00 2.73 2.97
CA PHE A 118 -2.03 2.26 2.04
C PHE A 118 -2.68 0.96 2.54
N ASN A 119 -3.92 0.71 2.16
CA ASN A 119 -4.59 -0.57 2.35
C ASN A 119 -4.51 -1.39 1.05
N PRO A 120 -3.73 -2.48 0.97
CA PRO A 120 -3.51 -3.22 -0.27
C PRO A 120 -4.71 -4.06 -0.71
N VAL A 121 -5.74 -4.22 0.12
CA VAL A 121 -6.99 -4.87 -0.27
C VAL A 121 -7.91 -3.84 -0.90
N ASP A 122 -8.07 -2.67 -0.31
CA ASP A 122 -8.98 -1.61 -0.78
C ASP A 122 -8.40 -0.83 -1.97
N GLU A 123 -7.10 -0.59 -1.93
CA GLU A 123 -6.32 0.11 -2.94
C GLU A 123 -5.71 -0.90 -3.92
N GLY A 124 -5.22 -0.43 -5.05
CA GLY A 124 -4.61 -1.28 -6.07
C GLY A 124 -5.56 -1.71 -7.18
N VAL A 125 -5.15 -1.44 -8.41
CA VAL A 125 -5.91 -1.68 -9.64
C VAL A 125 -4.94 -2.22 -10.68
N ASN A 126 -5.39 -3.15 -11.52
CA ASN A 126 -4.61 -3.71 -12.62
C ASN A 126 -3.26 -4.35 -12.21
N GLY A 127 -3.14 -4.87 -10.99
CA GLY A 127 -1.89 -5.50 -10.51
C GLY A 127 -0.88 -4.51 -9.94
N GLU A 128 -1.27 -3.26 -9.71
CA GLU A 128 -0.36 -2.18 -9.30
C GLU A 128 -0.94 -1.36 -8.14
N PHE A 129 -0.08 -0.92 -7.23
CA PHE A 129 -0.32 0.18 -6.30
C PHE A 129 0.54 1.38 -6.70
N GLU A 130 -0.09 2.50 -7.03
CA GLU A 130 0.60 3.73 -7.44
C GLU A 130 0.74 4.70 -6.27
N PHE A 131 1.96 5.22 -6.07
CA PHE A 131 2.26 6.17 -5.02
C PHE A 131 2.68 7.51 -5.60
N MET A 132 1.94 8.57 -5.25
CA MET A 132 2.06 9.90 -5.83
C MET A 132 2.54 10.92 -4.80
N ALA A 133 3.49 11.78 -5.17
CA ALA A 133 3.88 12.95 -4.38
C ALA A 133 4.02 14.18 -5.27
N ASP A 134 3.51 15.33 -4.82
CA ASP A 134 3.57 16.60 -5.56
C ASP A 134 3.06 16.50 -7.02
N GLY A 135 2.04 15.67 -7.27
CA GLY A 135 1.48 15.45 -8.60
C GLY A 135 2.36 14.60 -9.54
N LYS A 136 3.38 13.93 -9.02
CA LYS A 136 4.26 13.01 -9.75
C LYS A 136 4.14 11.59 -9.22
N LEU A 137 4.22 10.62 -10.12
CA LEU A 137 4.33 9.20 -9.78
C LEU A 137 5.74 8.92 -9.25
N ILE A 138 5.81 8.53 -7.99
CA ILE A 138 7.06 8.24 -7.28
C ILE A 138 7.41 6.77 -7.43
N MET A 139 6.44 5.89 -7.19
CA MET A 139 6.66 4.45 -7.15
C MET A 139 5.43 3.68 -7.57
N VAL A 140 5.65 2.53 -8.21
CA VAL A 140 4.64 1.51 -8.49
C VAL A 140 5.02 0.24 -7.77
N LEU A 141 4.12 -0.32 -6.97
CA LEU A 141 4.31 -1.62 -6.32
C LEU A 141 3.45 -2.66 -7.02
N ASN A 142 4.13 -3.65 -7.61
CA ASN A 142 3.50 -4.67 -8.43
C ASN A 142 3.03 -5.84 -7.57
N TYR A 143 1.81 -6.30 -7.82
CA TYR A 143 1.24 -7.49 -7.21
C TYR A 143 0.64 -8.43 -8.25
N ASN A 144 0.69 -9.73 -7.97
CA ASN A 144 -0.01 -10.76 -8.74
C ASN A 144 -1.19 -11.32 -7.94
N GLU A 145 -2.27 -11.65 -8.65
CA GLU A 145 -3.42 -12.37 -8.09
C GLU A 145 -3.24 -13.88 -8.33
N LYS A 146 -3.37 -14.69 -7.28
CA LYS A 146 -3.26 -16.16 -7.35
C LYS A 146 -4.37 -16.85 -6.56
#